data_AF-A0A7M1QZV3-F1
#
_entry.id   AF-A0A7M1QZV3-F1
#
_cell.length_a   1.000
_cell.length_b   1.000
_cell.length_c   1.000
_cell.angle_alpha   90.00
_cell.angle_beta   90.00
_cell.angle_gamma   90.00
#
_symmetry.space_group_name_H-M   'P 1'
#
loop_
_entity.id
_entity.type
_entity.pdbx_description
1 polymer ?
#
loop_
_entity_poly.entity_id
_entity_poly.type
_entity_poly.pdbx_seq_one_letter_code
_entity_poly.pdbx_strand_id
1 'polypeptide(L)'
;MMRHASLRKPVRESSLSFRPAMSAKPAMSAKPASTEAASTEAGMVTSEFAIVLPIFLFFGFVLASAIVSGWQVMHVSTEAKEIAREFSIDGQTTLVARAKSTGADVDVSVEGDIVSVTVHRAGGGVYDWLGIEFVGTHEMVVEPGARRG
;
A
#
# COMPACT_ATOMS: atom_id res chain seq x y z
N MET A 1 -51.00 -5.15 -48.89
CA MET A 1 -51.84 -4.15 -48.19
C MET A 1 -50.96 -2.95 -47.83
N MET A 2 -51.52 -1.73 -47.93
CA MET A 2 -50.96 -0.41 -47.55
C MET A 2 -49.80 0.10 -48.43
N ARG A 3 -49.97 0.97 -49.44
CA ARG A 3 -50.51 2.35 -49.52
C ARG A 3 -49.86 3.36 -48.56
N HIS A 4 -48.94 4.16 -49.10
CA HIS A 4 -48.61 5.55 -48.74
C HIS A 4 -47.83 6.14 -49.92
N ALA A 5 -47.91 7.39 -50.33
CA ALA A 5 -48.90 8.44 -50.28
C ALA A 5 -48.44 9.46 -51.35
N SER A 6 -49.41 10.11 -52.00
CA SER A 6 -49.25 11.13 -53.03
C SER A 6 -48.63 12.43 -52.48
N LEU A 7 -47.90 13.21 -53.29
CA LEU A 7 -48.28 14.61 -53.63
C LEU A 7 -47.24 15.38 -54.48
N ARG A 8 -47.75 15.95 -55.60
CA ARG A 8 -47.48 17.28 -56.25
C ARG A 8 -46.06 17.57 -56.79
N LYS A 9 -45.85 17.67 -58.11
CA LYS A 9 -46.26 18.65 -59.18
C LYS A 9 -45.17 19.71 -59.47
N PRO A 10 -45.09 20.27 -60.70
CA PRO A 10 -43.81 20.60 -61.33
C PRO A 10 -43.70 22.05 -61.87
N VAL A 11 -42.56 22.35 -62.51
CA VAL A 11 -42.33 23.28 -63.66
C VAL A 11 -42.05 24.79 -63.43
N ARG A 12 -40.92 25.24 -64.05
CA ARG A 12 -40.49 26.57 -64.62
C ARG A 12 -40.36 27.76 -63.66
N GLU A 13 -39.52 28.78 -63.88
CA GLU A 13 -38.79 29.34 -65.04
C GLU A 13 -37.67 30.23 -64.44
N SER A 14 -36.42 30.13 -64.87
CA SER A 14 -35.78 31.07 -65.83
C SER A 14 -35.76 32.54 -65.41
N SER A 15 -34.65 33.00 -64.82
CA SER A 15 -34.16 34.36 -65.06
C SER A 15 -32.63 34.37 -65.12
N LEU A 16 -32.15 34.12 -66.34
CA LEU A 16 -30.83 34.53 -66.82
C LEU A 16 -30.76 36.06 -66.78
N SER A 17 -29.83 36.59 -66.00
CA SER A 17 -29.27 37.93 -66.20
C SER A 17 -27.76 37.80 -66.43
N PHE A 18 -27.21 38.80 -67.09
CA PHE A 18 -26.23 38.67 -68.16
C PHE A 18 -24.88 39.29 -67.75
N ARG A 19 -23.83 38.44 -67.71
CA ARG A 19 -22.37 38.61 -68.04
C ARG A 19 -21.59 39.88 -67.56
N PRO A 20 -20.28 40.00 -67.83
CA PRO A 20 -19.17 39.39 -67.08
C PRO A 20 -18.10 40.44 -66.65
N ALA A 21 -17.21 40.11 -65.71
CA ALA A 21 -15.89 40.76 -65.64
C ALA A 21 -14.85 39.79 -65.11
N MET A 22 -13.71 39.78 -65.82
CA MET A 22 -12.55 38.94 -65.63
C MET A 22 -11.95 39.07 -64.23
N SER A 23 -11.54 37.95 -63.65
CA SER A 23 -10.19 37.83 -63.07
C SER A 23 -9.90 36.35 -62.81
N ALA A 24 -9.24 35.72 -63.78
CA ALA A 24 -8.58 34.44 -63.54
C ALA A 24 -7.29 34.72 -62.76
N LYS A 25 -7.22 34.25 -61.52
CA LYS A 25 -5.96 34.12 -60.79
C LYS A 25 -5.86 32.66 -60.30
N PRO A 26 -4.80 31.93 -60.64
CA PRO A 26 -4.76 30.48 -60.49
C PRO A 26 -4.51 30.07 -59.04
N ALA A 27 -4.88 28.82 -58.79
CA ALA A 27 -4.84 28.09 -57.53
C ALA A 27 -3.54 28.26 -56.73
N MET A 28 -3.69 28.57 -55.44
CA MET A 28 -2.85 27.98 -54.41
C MET A 28 -3.74 27.28 -53.41
N SER A 29 -3.62 25.96 -53.42
CA SER A 29 -4.04 25.02 -52.40
C SER A 29 -3.56 25.48 -51.03
N ALA A 30 -4.44 26.11 -50.27
CA ALA A 30 -4.28 26.22 -48.82
C ALA A 30 -4.92 24.99 -48.21
N LYS A 31 -4.07 23.98 -48.00
CA LYS A 31 -4.22 22.84 -47.09
C LYS A 31 -5.16 23.20 -45.93
N PRO A 32 -6.19 22.39 -45.60
CA PRO A 32 -6.98 22.63 -44.40
C PRO A 32 -6.01 22.59 -43.22
N ALA A 33 -5.91 23.70 -42.50
CA ALA A 33 -5.19 23.77 -41.25
C ALA A 33 -5.89 22.80 -40.28
N SER A 34 -5.34 21.58 -40.26
CA SER A 34 -5.13 20.78 -39.06
C SER A 34 -6.12 21.07 -37.94
N THR A 35 -7.28 20.41 -38.01
CA THR A 35 -7.91 19.87 -36.80
C THR A 35 -6.93 18.84 -36.24
N GLU A 36 -5.89 19.32 -35.55
CA GLU A 36 -4.88 18.48 -34.94
C GLU A 36 -4.81 18.83 -33.45
N ALA A 37 -5.35 17.90 -32.66
CA ALA A 37 -5.02 17.66 -31.27
C ALA A 37 -5.31 18.77 -30.25
N ALA A 38 -6.58 19.18 -30.14
CA ALA A 38 -7.17 19.37 -28.80
C ALA A 38 -7.63 18.01 -28.25
N SER A 39 -6.77 16.99 -28.37
CA SER A 39 -6.98 15.68 -27.77
C SER A 39 -6.36 15.69 -26.38
N THR A 40 -7.22 15.93 -25.40
CA THR A 40 -7.19 15.18 -24.13
C THR A 40 -5.92 15.33 -23.29
N GLU A 41 -5.77 16.44 -22.57
CA GLU A 41 -5.03 16.42 -21.29
C GLU A 41 -5.98 16.18 -20.09
N ALA A 42 -7.15 15.58 -20.33
CA ALA A 42 -7.98 15.03 -19.28
C ALA A 42 -7.40 13.67 -18.85
N GLY A 43 -6.27 13.70 -18.14
CA GLY A 43 -5.57 12.49 -17.70
C GLY A 43 -4.11 12.68 -17.29
N MET A 44 -3.53 13.87 -17.47
CA MET A 44 -2.17 14.14 -17.02
C MET A 44 -2.18 14.41 -15.52
N VAL A 45 -1.56 13.52 -14.75
CA VAL A 45 -1.27 13.77 -13.33
C VAL A 45 -0.35 14.99 -13.27
N THR A 46 -0.74 16.04 -12.56
CA THR A 46 0.07 17.25 -12.48
C THR A 46 1.45 16.91 -11.92
N SER A 47 2.50 17.55 -12.43
CA SER A 47 3.90 17.29 -12.05
C SER A 47 4.12 17.33 -10.53
N GLU A 48 3.36 18.16 -9.84
CA GLU A 48 3.39 18.33 -8.40
C GLU A 48 2.89 17.06 -7.72
N PHE A 49 1.76 16.49 -8.18
CA PHE A 49 1.20 15.27 -7.58
C PHE A 49 2.09 14.05 -7.82
N ALA A 50 2.76 13.99 -8.97
CA ALA A 50 3.70 12.91 -9.29
C ALA A 50 4.91 12.86 -8.33
N ILE A 51 5.35 14.00 -7.81
CA ILE A 51 6.46 14.08 -6.86
C ILE A 51 5.95 13.96 -5.42
N VAL A 52 4.82 14.58 -5.10
CA VAL A 52 4.27 14.64 -3.75
C VAL A 52 3.75 13.28 -3.30
N LEU A 53 3.00 12.58 -4.15
CA LEU A 53 2.40 11.30 -3.80
C LEU A 53 3.41 10.23 -3.32
N PRO A 54 4.52 9.93 -4.04
CA PRO A 54 5.46 8.92 -3.57
C PRO A 54 6.11 9.30 -2.24
N ILE A 55 6.35 10.59 -1.97
CA ILE A 55 6.88 11.05 -0.68
C ILE A 55 5.88 10.75 0.44
N PHE A 56 4.60 11.10 0.25
CA PHE A 56 3.57 10.81 1.24
C PHE A 56 3.34 9.31 1.45
N LEU A 57 3.35 8.51 0.38
CA LEU A 57 3.26 7.06 0.47
C LEU A 57 4.44 6.47 1.23
N PHE A 58 5.66 6.97 0.99
CA PHE A 58 6.84 6.55 1.72
C PHE A 58 6.71 6.84 3.22
N PHE A 59 6.35 8.08 3.60
CA PHE A 59 6.14 8.41 5.01
C PHE A 59 4.98 7.62 5.63
N GLY A 60 3.91 7.39 4.87
CA GLY A 60 2.80 6.53 5.29
C GLY A 60 3.27 5.11 5.58
N PHE A 61 4.13 4.55 4.73
CA PHE A 61 4.72 3.23 4.93
C PHE A 61 5.65 3.20 6.16
N VAL A 62 6.50 4.22 6.35
CA VAL A 62 7.37 4.33 7.52
C VAL A 62 6.54 4.42 8.81
N LEU A 63 5.48 5.24 8.84
CA LEU A 63 4.62 5.38 10.01
C LEU A 63 3.85 4.09 10.32
N ALA A 64 3.28 3.45 9.30
CA ALA A 64 2.64 2.15 9.46
C ALA A 64 3.64 1.10 9.97
N SER A 65 4.86 1.10 9.44
CA SER A 65 5.94 0.23 9.89
C SER A 65 6.30 0.47 11.36
N ALA A 66 6.41 1.72 11.79
CA ALA A 66 6.69 2.05 13.18
C ALA A 66 5.59 1.53 14.13
N ILE A 67 4.32 1.65 13.74
CA ILE A 67 3.18 1.14 14.52
C ILE A 67 3.24 -0.39 14.62
N VAL A 68 3.44 -1.07 13.50
CA VAL A 68 3.56 -2.54 13.47
C VAL A 68 4.75 -3.02 14.30
N SER A 69 5.89 -2.34 14.20
CA SER A 69 7.08 -2.64 14.97
C SER A 69 6.84 -2.49 16.47
N GLY A 70 6.19 -1.39 16.88
CA GLY A 70 5.81 -1.17 18.28
C GLY A 70 4.89 -2.28 18.82
N TRP A 71 3.94 -2.75 18.00
CA TRP A 71 3.10 -3.90 18.38
C TRP A 71 3.93 -5.17 18.59
N GLN A 72 4.84 -5.49 17.67
CA GLN A 72 5.68 -6.69 17.77
C GLN A 72 6.54 -6.69 19.04
N VAL A 73 7.15 -5.55 19.39
CA VAL A 73 7.91 -5.40 20.63
C VAL A 73 7.04 -5.67 21.86
N MET A 74 5.82 -5.13 21.90
CA MET A 74 4.89 -5.37 23.01
C MET A 74 4.49 -6.85 23.12
N HIS A 75 4.31 -7.53 21.99
CA HIS A 75 3.96 -8.94 21.97
C HIS A 75 5.10 -9.80 22.54
N VAL A 76 6.34 -9.62 22.05
CA VAL A 76 7.51 -10.36 22.52
C VAL A 76 7.81 -10.08 24.00
N SER A 77 7.62 -8.83 24.45
CA SER A 77 7.76 -8.48 25.88
C SER A 77 6.71 -9.16 26.77
N THR A 78 5.48 -9.27 26.29
CA THR A 78 4.41 -9.97 27.01
C THR A 78 4.69 -11.46 27.09
N GLU A 79 5.18 -12.06 26.01
CA GLU A 79 5.60 -13.47 25.95
C GLU A 79 6.72 -13.75 26.97
N ALA A 80 7.78 -12.90 27.01
CA ALA A 80 8.85 -13.01 27.99
C ALA A 80 8.34 -12.91 29.43
N LYS A 81 7.39 -12.00 29.69
CA LYS A 81 6.76 -11.83 31.01
C LYS A 81 5.95 -13.05 31.43
N GLU A 82 5.16 -13.64 30.52
CA GLU A 82 4.36 -14.82 30.83
C GLU A 82 5.24 -16.04 31.13
N ILE A 83 6.30 -16.24 30.34
CA ILE A 83 7.31 -17.28 30.58
C ILE A 83 7.98 -17.08 31.94
N ALA A 84 8.46 -15.86 32.23
CA ALA A 84 9.11 -15.55 33.51
C ALA A 84 8.18 -15.80 34.71
N ARG A 85 6.90 -15.45 34.58
CA ARG A 85 5.90 -15.66 35.62
C ARG A 85 5.66 -17.13 35.90
N GLU A 86 5.36 -17.92 34.87
CA GLU A 86 5.11 -19.36 35.06
C GLU A 86 6.35 -20.05 35.64
N PHE A 87 7.53 -19.72 35.12
CA PHE A 87 8.80 -20.23 35.64
C PHE A 87 9.05 -19.84 37.11
N SER A 88 8.69 -18.61 37.52
CA SER A 88 8.87 -18.15 38.91
C SER A 88 7.99 -18.89 39.93
N ILE A 89 6.85 -19.42 39.49
CA ILE A 89 5.87 -20.12 40.33
C ILE A 89 6.15 -21.62 40.37
N ASP A 90 6.29 -22.23 39.19
CA ASP A 90 6.34 -23.69 39.04
C ASP A 90 7.78 -24.22 38.85
N GLY A 91 8.77 -23.34 38.68
CA GLY A 91 10.17 -23.72 38.40
C GLY A 91 10.40 -24.32 37.01
N GLN A 92 9.34 -24.56 36.25
CA GLN A 92 9.35 -25.05 34.87
C GLN A 92 8.22 -24.38 34.09
N THR A 93 8.31 -24.39 32.76
CA THR A 93 7.22 -23.89 31.92
C THR A 93 7.21 -24.56 30.56
N THR A 94 6.01 -24.83 30.05
CA THR A 94 5.82 -25.33 28.68
C THR A 94 5.81 -24.20 27.64
N LEU A 95 5.71 -22.95 28.10
CA LEU A 95 5.67 -21.77 27.24
C LEU A 95 6.97 -21.57 26.46
N VAL A 96 8.13 -21.95 27.01
CA VAL A 96 9.41 -21.93 26.28
C VAL A 96 9.34 -22.83 25.05
N ALA A 97 8.86 -24.06 25.20
CA ALA A 97 8.74 -25.00 24.08
C ALA A 97 7.73 -24.50 23.03
N ARG A 98 6.62 -23.91 23.47
CA ARG A 98 5.64 -23.28 22.59
C ARG A 98 6.24 -22.10 21.81
N ALA A 99 6.92 -21.17 22.48
CA ALA A 99 7.57 -20.02 21.86
C ALA A 99 8.56 -20.49 20.77
N LYS A 100 9.42 -21.47 21.11
CA LYS A 100 10.36 -22.08 20.16
C LYS A 100 9.68 -22.76 18.97
N SER A 101 8.56 -23.44 19.18
CA SER A 101 7.79 -24.06 18.08
C SER A 101 7.23 -23.05 17.08
N THR A 102 7.08 -21.79 17.49
CA THR A 102 6.63 -20.69 16.63
C THR A 102 7.78 -19.84 16.08
N GLY A 103 9.03 -20.30 16.22
CA GLY A 103 10.22 -19.65 15.68
C GLY A 103 10.82 -18.55 16.55
N ALA A 104 10.44 -18.44 17.82
CA ALA A 104 11.18 -17.60 18.76
C ALA A 104 12.42 -18.34 19.28
N ASP A 105 13.51 -17.62 19.55
CA ASP A 105 14.55 -18.11 20.44
C ASP A 105 14.29 -17.59 21.86
N VAL A 106 14.52 -18.44 22.84
CA VAL A 106 14.22 -18.11 24.25
C VAL A 106 15.39 -18.54 25.11
N ASP A 107 15.93 -17.54 25.81
CA ASP A 107 16.95 -17.69 26.83
C ASP A 107 16.32 -17.49 28.21
N VAL A 108 16.63 -18.41 29.12
CA VAL A 108 16.16 -18.39 30.51
C VAL A 108 17.37 -18.55 31.39
N SER A 109 17.71 -17.48 32.11
CA SER A 109 18.79 -17.45 33.08
C SER A 109 18.22 -17.38 34.49
N VAL A 110 18.80 -18.13 35.43
CA VAL A 110 18.42 -18.10 36.84
C VAL A 110 19.66 -17.72 37.65
N GLU A 111 19.61 -16.54 38.28
CA GLU A 111 20.68 -16.03 39.13
C GLU A 111 20.15 -15.81 40.54
N GLY A 112 20.54 -16.70 41.46
CA GLY A 112 19.96 -16.71 42.80
C GLY A 112 18.44 -16.86 42.75
N ASP A 113 17.72 -15.93 43.37
CA ASP A 113 16.26 -15.84 43.40
C ASP A 113 15.64 -15.11 42.20
N ILE A 114 16.42 -14.74 41.18
CA ILE A 114 15.91 -14.00 40.02
C ILE A 114 15.93 -14.90 38.79
N VAL A 115 14.78 -15.03 38.12
CA VAL A 115 14.70 -15.56 36.76
C VAL A 115 14.68 -14.39 35.78
N SER A 116 15.59 -14.41 34.81
CA SER A 116 15.63 -13.49 33.67
C SER A 116 15.29 -14.27 32.40
N VAL A 117 14.25 -13.82 31.70
CA VAL A 117 13.80 -14.43 30.44
C VAL A 117 13.97 -13.42 29.32
N THR A 118 14.67 -13.83 28.27
CA THR A 118 14.80 -13.06 27.04
C THR A 118 14.21 -13.85 25.88
N VAL A 119 13.29 -13.24 25.15
CA VAL A 119 12.67 -13.80 23.95
C VAL A 119 13.12 -12.99 22.74
N HIS A 120 13.57 -13.71 21.73
CA HIS A 120 14.07 -13.22 20.45
C HIS A 120 13.14 -13.70 19.33
N ARG A 121 12.69 -12.80 18.47
CA ARG A 121 11.84 -13.17 17.32
C ARG A 121 12.23 -12.35 16.09
N ALA A 122 12.58 -13.05 15.02
CA ALA A 122 12.80 -12.42 13.72
C ALA A 122 11.51 -11.72 13.26
N GLY A 123 11.64 -10.49 12.76
CA GLY A 123 10.52 -9.78 12.16
C GLY A 123 10.09 -10.45 10.85
N GLY A 124 8.80 -10.40 10.51
CA GLY A 124 8.30 -10.94 9.24
C GLY A 124 8.41 -9.96 8.07
N GLY A 125 8.40 -10.47 6.83
CA GLY A 125 8.27 -9.65 5.62
C GLY A 125 9.44 -8.68 5.42
N VAL A 126 9.16 -7.37 5.36
CA VAL A 126 10.20 -6.34 5.16
C VAL A 126 11.21 -6.30 6.32
N TYR A 127 10.80 -6.68 7.53
CA TYR A 127 11.70 -6.71 8.68
C TYR A 127 12.72 -7.84 8.59
N ASP A 128 12.30 -9.01 8.10
CA ASP A 128 13.20 -10.15 7.82
C ASP A 128 14.25 -9.75 6.77
N TRP A 129 13.80 -9.11 5.69
CA TRP A 129 14.69 -8.61 4.64
C TRP A 129 15.72 -7.59 5.14
N LEU A 130 15.35 -6.79 6.14
CA LEU A 130 16.23 -5.83 6.79
C LEU A 130 17.04 -6.43 7.95
N GLY A 131 16.87 -7.72 8.25
CA GLY A 131 17.54 -8.38 9.38
C GLY A 131 17.14 -7.83 10.75
N ILE A 132 15.92 -7.31 10.88
CA ILE A 132 15.41 -6.73 12.13
C ILE A 132 14.82 -7.83 13.00
N GLU A 133 15.32 -7.91 14.23
CA GLU A 133 14.83 -8.80 15.28
C GLU A 133 14.11 -8.00 16.37
N PHE A 134 13.06 -8.59 16.93
CA PHE A 134 12.34 -8.08 18.09
C PHE A 134 12.76 -8.84 19.33
N VAL A 135 13.14 -8.10 20.37
CA VAL A 135 13.63 -8.67 21.64
C VAL A 135 12.77 -8.16 22.79
N GLY A 136 12.37 -9.07 23.67
CA GLY A 136 11.65 -8.75 24.91
C GLY A 136 12.33 -9.45 26.08
N THR A 137 12.64 -8.70 27.13
CA THR A 137 13.25 -9.21 28.35
C THR A 137 12.35 -8.96 29.55
N HIS A 138 12.25 -9.92 30.45
CA HIS A 138 11.56 -9.76 31.72
C HIS A 138 12.27 -10.49 32.85
N GLU A 139 12.30 -9.87 34.02
CA GLU A 139 12.89 -10.43 35.23
C GLU A 139 11.83 -10.61 36.29
N MET A 140 11.90 -11.73 37.02
CA MET A 140 10.96 -12.04 38.09
C MET A 140 11.66 -12.75 39.24
N VAL A 141 11.18 -12.54 40.46
CA VAL A 141 11.70 -13.22 41.65
C VAL A 141 11.02 -14.59 41.79
N VAL A 142 11.81 -15.65 41.93
CA VAL A 142 11.36 -17.03 42.14
C VAL A 142 10.94 -17.20 43.60
N GLU A 143 9.75 -17.77 43.83
CA GLU A 143 9.30 -18.01 45.20
C GLU A 143 10.14 -19.12 45.88
N PRO A 144 10.48 -18.99 47.18
CA PRO A 144 11.34 -19.95 47.89
C PRO A 144 10.83 -21.40 47.89
N GLY A 145 9.55 -21.62 47.58
CA GLY A 145 8.91 -22.94 47.49
C GLY A 145 9.07 -23.64 46.14
N ALA A 146 9.31 -22.91 45.05
CA ALA A 146 9.34 -23.44 43.68
C ALA A 146 10.59 -24.31 43.39
N ARG A 147 11.66 -24.17 44.19
CA ARG A 147 12.93 -24.92 44.01
C ARG A 147 12.94 -26.36 44.51
N ARG A 148 11.88 -26.84 45.16
CA ARG A 148 11.86 -28.16 45.81
C ARG A 148 11.14 -29.25 44.99
N GLY A 149 10.71 -28.97 43.76
CA GLY A 149 10.09 -29.92 42.84
C GLY A 149 11.10 -30.66 41.99
#